data_AF-A0A940UVT4-F1
#
_entry.id   AF-A0A940UVT4-F1
#
_cell.length_a   1.000
_cell.length_b   1.000
_cell.length_c   1.000
_cell.angle_alpha   90.00
_cell.angle_beta   90.00
_cell.angle_gamma   90.00
#
_symmetry.space_group_name_H-M   'P 1'
#
loop_
_entity.id
_entity.type
_entity.pdbx_description
1 polymer ?
#
loop_
_entity_poly.entity_id
_entity_poly.type
_entity_poly.pdbx_seq_one_letter_code
_entity_poly.pdbx_strand_id
1 'polypeptide(L)'
;MSSKDDLLKGKKILIVDDEPDILDTLEEVLSPCKVVKAGTFEDAKRQLETQPFDMAVLDIMGVNGYELLEIAVAKKVTAVMF
;
A
#
# COMPACT_ATOMS: atom_id res chain seq x y z
N MET A 1 -26.06 12.34 2.50
CA MET A 1 -25.51 11.14 1.82
C MET A 1 -24.02 11.38 1.70
N SER A 2 -23.20 10.66 2.46
CA SER A 2 -21.74 10.75 2.30
C SER A 2 -21.39 10.05 0.99
N SER A 3 -20.68 10.74 0.10
CA SER A 3 -20.20 10.16 -1.15
C SER A 3 -19.14 9.11 -0.79
N LYS A 4 -19.05 7.99 -1.52
CA LYS A 4 -18.05 6.93 -1.25
C LYS A 4 -16.62 7.49 -1.17
N ASP A 5 -16.35 8.57 -1.89
CA ASP A 5 -15.05 9.28 -1.89
C ASP A 5 -14.70 9.89 -0.54
N ASP A 6 -15.69 10.28 0.27
CA ASP A 6 -15.46 10.79 1.63
C ASP A 6 -14.90 9.71 2.56
N LEU A 7 -15.21 8.43 2.32
CA LEU A 7 -14.71 7.30 3.12
C LEU A 7 -13.22 7.05 2.87
N LEU A 8 -12.76 7.33 1.65
CA LEU A 8 -11.38 7.13 1.22
C LEU A 8 -10.50 8.36 1.51
N LYS A 9 -11.13 9.54 1.62
CA LYS A 9 -10.42 10.79 1.80
C LYS A 9 -9.50 10.78 3.02
N GLY A 10 -8.21 11.01 2.78
CA GLY A 10 -7.20 11.13 3.83
C GLY A 10 -6.71 9.81 4.42
N LYS A 11 -7.24 8.66 3.97
CA LYS A 11 -6.67 7.34 4.27
C LYS A 11 -5.26 7.23 3.71
N LYS A 12 -4.34 6.70 4.49
CA LYS A 12 -2.94 6.54 4.07
C LYS A 12 -2.71 5.10 3.62
N ILE A 13 -2.37 4.94 2.34
CA ILE A 13 -2.24 3.64 1.69
C ILE A 13 -0.81 3.46 1.20
N LEU A 14 -0.19 2.34 1.54
CA LEU A 14 1.07 1.89 0.94
C LEU A 14 0.74 1.05 -0.30
N ILE A 15 1.35 1.36 -1.44
CA ILE A 15 1.31 0.52 -2.63
C ILE A 15 2.71 0.00 -2.95
N VAL A 16 2.83 -1.30 -3.20
CA VAL A 16 4.11 -2.00 -3.40
C VAL A 16 4.03 -2.89 -4.62
N ASP A 17 4.91 -2.63 -5.58
CA ASP A 17 5.02 -3.33 -6.86
C ASP A 17 6.39 -2.97 -7.45
N ASP A 18 7.12 -3.89 -8.09
CA ASP A 18 8.41 -3.59 -8.71
C ASP A 18 8.28 -2.92 -10.09
N GLU A 19 7.07 -2.87 -10.66
CA GLU A 19 6.75 -2.19 -11.90
C GLU A 19 6.26 -0.75 -11.66
N PRO A 20 7.01 0.29 -12.07
CA PRO A 20 6.64 1.68 -11.82
C PRO A 20 5.31 2.09 -12.48
N ASP A 21 5.00 1.53 -13.66
CA ASP A 21 3.76 1.82 -14.38
C ASP A 21 2.52 1.35 -13.59
N ILE A 22 2.65 0.25 -12.84
CA ILE A 22 1.59 -0.25 -11.95
C ILE A 22 1.41 0.68 -10.75
N LEU A 23 2.52 1.13 -10.14
CA LEU A 23 2.48 2.10 -9.04
C LEU A 23 1.80 3.42 -9.44
N ASP A 24 2.07 3.91 -10.65
CA ASP A 24 1.44 5.13 -11.18
C ASP A 24 -0.05 4.92 -11.42
N THR A 25 -0.44 3.79 -12.00
CA THR A 25 -1.85 3.43 -12.21
C THR A 25 -2.62 3.30 -10.89
N LEU A 26 -2.03 2.65 -9.88
CA LEU A 26 -2.65 2.51 -8.56
C LEU A 26 -2.79 3.85 -7.84
N GLU A 27 -1.83 4.76 -7.97
CA GLU A 27 -1.93 6.11 -7.41
C GLU A 27 -3.08 6.92 -8.03
N GLU A 28 -3.27 6.82 -9.35
CA GLU A 28 -4.38 7.49 -10.04
C GLU A 28 -5.74 6.97 -9.54
N VAL A 29 -5.89 5.64 -9.45
CA VAL A 29 -7.10 4.99 -8.93
C VAL A 29 -7.37 5.37 -7.46
N LEU A 30 -6.31 5.52 -6.67
CA LEU A 30 -6.39 5.87 -5.25
C LEU A 30 -6.24 7.37 -4.98
N SER A 31 -6.44 8.23 -5.99
CA SER A 31 -6.25 9.68 -5.89
C SER A 31 -6.96 10.41 -4.72
N PRO A 32 -8.09 9.94 -4.15
CA PRO A 32 -8.65 10.54 -2.92
C PRO A 32 -7.83 10.26 -1.64
N CYS A 33 -6.97 9.25 -1.68
CA CYS A 33 -6.15 8.79 -0.56
C CYS A 33 -4.78 9.49 -0.53
N LYS A 34 -4.06 9.31 0.57
CA LYS A 34 -2.64 9.65 0.69
C LYS A 34 -1.82 8.42 0.35
N VAL A 35 -1.31 8.35 -0.87
CA VAL A 35 -0.56 7.20 -1.38
C VAL A 35 0.92 7.34 -1.04
N VAL A 36 1.55 6.22 -0.66
CA VAL A 36 3.01 6.06 -0.56
C VAL A 36 3.39 4.89 -1.44
N LYS A 37 4.39 5.08 -2.30
CA LYS A 37 4.90 4.05 -3.22
C LYS A 37 6.15 3.38 -2.66
N ALA A 38 6.31 2.10 -2.92
CA ALA A 38 7.56 1.38 -2.72
C ALA A 38 7.80 0.40 -3.87
N GLY A 39 8.96 0.49 -4.52
CA GLY A 39 9.32 -0.36 -5.66
C GLY A 39 10.13 -1.60 -5.31
N THR A 40 10.43 -1.80 -4.03
CA THR A 40 11.31 -2.88 -3.55
C THR A 40 10.87 -3.38 -2.20
N PHE A 41 11.21 -4.63 -1.89
CA PHE A 41 10.98 -5.23 -0.57
C PHE A 41 11.53 -4.36 0.57
N GLU A 42 12.79 -3.91 0.48
CA GLU A 42 13.45 -3.17 1.55
C GLU A 42 12.83 -1.79 1.81
N ASP A 43 12.40 -1.11 0.75
CA ASP A 43 11.66 0.14 0.91
C ASP A 43 10.30 -0.13 1.55
N ALA A 44 9.52 -1.09 1.04
CA ALA A 44 8.20 -1.42 1.57
C ALA A 44 8.26 -1.81 3.06
N LYS A 45 9.22 -2.67 3.44
CA LYS A 45 9.49 -3.04 4.82
C LYS A 45 9.81 -1.83 5.68
N ARG A 46 10.75 -0.97 5.24
CA ARG A 46 11.10 0.27 5.96
C ARG A 46 9.87 1.16 6.14
N GLN A 47 9.02 1.31 5.12
CA GLN A 47 7.80 2.10 5.22
C GLN A 47 6.84 1.52 6.28
N LEU A 48 6.56 0.22 6.23
CA LEU A 48 5.70 -0.49 7.20
C LEU A 48 6.24 -0.40 8.64
N GLU A 49 7.55 -0.33 8.81
CA GLU A 49 8.19 -0.25 10.13
C GLU A 49 8.22 1.16 10.72
N THR A 50 8.35 2.18 9.87
CA THR A 50 8.64 3.57 10.29
C THR A 50 7.43 4.48 10.37
N GLN A 51 6.31 4.12 9.72
CA GLN A 51 5.13 4.96 9.71
C GLN A 51 3.82 4.17 9.68
N PRO A 52 2.71 4.74 10.21
CA PRO A 52 1.41 4.08 10.18
C PRO A 52 0.77 4.15 8.79
N PHE A 53 -0.01 3.11 8.49
CA PHE A 53 -0.85 2.99 7.30
C PHE A 53 -2.23 2.45 7.68
N ASP A 54 -3.26 2.88 6.97
CA ASP A 54 -4.60 2.29 7.08
C ASP A 54 -4.67 0.97 6.29
N MET A 55 -3.98 0.90 5.15
CA MET A 55 -3.97 -0.23 4.24
C MET A 55 -2.65 -0.34 3.47
N ALA A 56 -2.28 -1.56 3.08
CA ALA A 56 -1.24 -1.85 2.12
C ALA A 56 -1.80 -2.67 0.95
N VAL A 57 -1.42 -2.32 -0.28
CA VAL A 57 -1.69 -3.07 -1.51
C VAL A 57 -0.36 -3.61 -1.99
N LEU A 58 -0.21 -4.94 -2.02
CA LEU A 58 1.06 -5.62 -2.18
C LEU A 58 1.03 -6.52 -3.41
N ASP A 59 2.00 -6.39 -4.31
CA ASP A 59 2.28 -7.42 -5.30
C ASP A 59 2.85 -8.67 -4.62
N ILE A 60 2.41 -9.84 -5.10
CA ILE A 60 2.86 -11.15 -4.64
C ILE A 60 4.21 -11.50 -5.26
N MET A 61 4.38 -11.17 -6.55
CA MET A 61 5.62 -11.39 -7.30
C MET A 61 6.55 -10.18 -7.13
N GLY A 62 7.80 -10.26 -7.60
CA GLY A 62 8.75 -9.12 -7.60
C GLY A 62 9.35 -8.66 -6.25
N VAL A 63 8.54 -8.56 -5.20
CA VAL A 63 8.86 -7.83 -3.94
C VAL A 63 8.76 -8.67 -2.67
N ASN A 64 8.74 -10.00 -2.75
CA ASN A 64 8.57 -10.89 -1.59
C ASN A 64 7.30 -10.56 -0.78
N GLY A 65 6.16 -10.53 -1.46
CA GLY A 65 4.88 -10.06 -0.91
C GLY A 65 4.39 -10.80 0.33
N TYR A 66 4.72 -12.09 0.50
CA TYR A 66 4.34 -12.86 1.68
C TYR A 66 5.02 -12.38 2.96
N GLU A 67 6.31 -12.05 2.91
CA GLU A 67 7.01 -11.50 4.08
C GLU A 67 6.48 -10.10 4.42
N LEU A 68 6.19 -9.28 3.39
CA LEU A 68 5.52 -7.99 3.59
C LEU A 68 4.12 -8.13 4.20
N LEU A 69 3.36 -9.16 3.82
CA LEU A 69 2.08 -9.48 4.43
C LEU A 69 2.23 -9.79 5.92
N GLU A 70 3.21 -10.62 6.30
CA GLU A 70 3.48 -10.94 7.71
C GLU A 70 3.79 -9.68 8.52
N ILE A 71 4.61 -8.79 7.97
CA ILE A 71 4.96 -7.50 8.59
C ILE A 71 3.70 -6.62 8.71
N ALA A 72 2.90 -6.49 7.65
CA ALA A 72 1.67 -5.70 7.65
C ALA A 72 0.67 -6.21 8.71
N VAL A 73 0.48 -7.53 8.81
CA VAL A 73 -0.38 -8.15 9.82
C VAL A 73 0.15 -7.89 11.23
N ALA A 74 1.45 -8.05 11.47
CA ALA A 74 2.08 -7.76 12.76
C ALA A 74 1.91 -6.27 13.17
N LYS A 75 1.92 -5.37 12.18
CA LYS A 75 1.67 -3.93 12.36
C LYS A 75 0.19 -3.55 12.39
N LYS A 76 -0.73 -4.52 12.25
CA LYS A 76 -2.19 -4.32 12.17
C LYS A 76 -2.62 -3.41 11.01
N VAL A 77 -1.88 -3.45 9.92
CA VAL A 77 -2.23 -2.79 8.65
C VAL A 77 -3.09 -3.75 7.84
N THR A 78 -4.22 -3.28 7.31
CA THR A 78 -5.05 -4.10 6.42
C THR A 78 -4.28 -4.33 5.13
N ALA A 79 -4.03 -5.57 4.74
CA ALA A 79 -3.30 -5.87 3.51
C ALA A 79 -4.25 -6.48 2.47
N VAL A 80 -4.07 -6.07 1.21
CA VAL A 80 -4.66 -6.69 0.03
C VAL A 80 -3.52 -7.09 -0.89
N MET A 81 -3.57 -8.31 -1.40
CA MET A 81 -2.62 -8.84 -2.37
C MET A 81 -3.33 -9.07 -3.71
N PHE A 82 -2.65 -8.85 -4.82
CA PHE A 82 -3.18 -8.99 -6.18
C PHE A 82 -2.31 -9.87 -7.07
#